data_AF-A0AAD5TK36-F1
#
_entry.id   AF-A0AAD5TK36-F1
#
_cell.length_a   1.000
_cell.length_b   1.000
_cell.length_c   1.000
_cell.angle_alpha   90.00
_cell.angle_beta   90.00
_cell.angle_gamma   90.00
#
_symmetry.space_group_name_H-M   'P 1'
#
loop_
_entity.id
_entity.type
_entity.pdbx_description
1 polymer ?
#
loop_
_entity_poly.entity_id
_entity_poly.type
_entity_poly.pdbx_seq_one_letter_code
_entity_poly.pdbx_strand_id
1 'polypeptide(L)'
;MSFLLARRLGSIAAVAAIRTPPSPLAQSPLRSLLLLASPSASPFPPSPAPLQARAYRRHTFETLVHEGGSGRSVMTYADKAAQAYFRLRDVVQESRLRETVRAQERFERNSDKRRRKKKEKQWKAYMRMVRKRVQVAWDLKNRTARQKEVYEDI
;
A
#
# COMPACT_ATOMS: atom_id res chain seq x y z
N MET A 1 -15.51 -48.37 36.94
CA MET A 1 -15.91 -47.93 35.59
C MET A 1 -14.81 -47.03 35.05
N SER A 2 -13.83 -47.65 34.40
CA SER A 2 -12.53 -47.08 34.03
C SER A 2 -12.59 -46.51 32.61
N PHE A 3 -12.30 -45.23 32.42
CA PHE A 3 -12.14 -44.63 31.10
C PHE A 3 -10.66 -44.39 30.80
N LEU A 4 -10.12 -45.25 29.93
CA LEU A 4 -8.81 -45.14 29.29
C LEU A 4 -8.81 -43.98 28.29
N LEU A 5 -8.08 -42.90 28.57
CA LEU A 5 -7.83 -41.83 27.60
C LEU A 5 -6.47 -42.06 26.92
N ALA A 6 -6.51 -42.51 25.67
CA ALA A 6 -5.34 -42.72 24.83
C ALA A 6 -4.66 -41.38 24.46
N ARG A 7 -3.42 -41.19 24.91
CA ARG A 7 -2.51 -40.13 24.45
C ARG A 7 -1.93 -40.52 23.09
N ARG A 8 -2.34 -39.84 22.02
CA ARG A 8 -1.72 -39.95 20.69
C ARG A 8 -0.69 -38.84 20.53
N LEU A 9 0.59 -39.18 20.70
CA LEU A 9 1.73 -38.30 20.41
C LEU A 9 1.99 -38.33 18.89
N GLY A 10 1.67 -37.23 18.20
CA GLY A 10 2.05 -37.01 16.81
C GLY A 10 3.32 -36.19 16.73
N SER A 11 4.45 -36.86 16.53
CA SER A 11 5.74 -36.27 16.17
C SER A 11 5.79 -36.09 14.65
N ILE A 12 5.92 -34.86 14.15
CA ILE A 12 6.25 -34.60 12.76
C ILE A 12 7.42 -33.61 12.77
N ALA A 13 8.63 -34.19 12.69
CA ALA A 13 9.85 -33.46 12.44
C ALA A 13 9.96 -33.07 10.96
N ALA A 14 10.55 -31.90 10.76
CA ALA A 14 10.82 -31.22 9.50
C ALA A 14 11.76 -31.98 8.58
N VAL A 15 11.67 -31.76 7.26
CA VAL A 15 12.86 -31.65 6.38
C VAL A 15 12.55 -30.68 5.22
N ALA A 16 13.50 -29.78 4.99
CA ALA A 16 13.54 -28.75 3.97
C ALA A 16 13.78 -29.29 2.55
N ALA A 17 13.30 -28.58 1.54
CA ALA A 17 13.88 -28.63 0.20
C ALA A 17 13.69 -27.28 -0.50
N ILE A 18 14.74 -26.46 -0.44
CA ILE A 18 14.94 -25.27 -1.25
C ILE A 18 15.33 -25.76 -2.65
N ARG A 19 14.53 -25.45 -3.67
CA ARG A 19 14.93 -25.57 -5.08
C ARG A 19 14.67 -24.24 -5.79
N THR A 20 15.72 -23.47 -5.89
CA THR A 20 15.92 -22.34 -6.80
C THR A 20 15.98 -22.85 -8.25
N PRO A 21 15.19 -22.32 -9.20
CA PRO A 21 15.43 -22.54 -10.62
C PRO A 21 16.46 -21.52 -11.16
N PRO A 22 17.43 -21.94 -11.99
CA PRO A 22 18.25 -21.01 -12.76
C PRO A 22 17.52 -20.54 -14.04
N SER A 23 17.59 -19.23 -14.27
CA SER A 23 17.57 -18.55 -15.58
C SER A 23 18.97 -17.93 -15.75
N PRO A 24 19.40 -17.39 -16.91
CA PRO A 24 18.85 -17.38 -18.27
C PRO A 24 19.93 -17.64 -19.35
N LEU A 25 19.60 -18.22 -20.51
CA LEU A 25 20.40 -18.08 -21.75
C LEU A 25 19.40 -18.19 -22.92
N ALA A 26 19.10 -17.13 -23.65
CA ALA A 26 19.89 -16.50 -24.71
C ALA A 26 19.39 -16.96 -26.09
N GLN A 27 19.48 -16.03 -27.05
CA GLN A 27 19.41 -16.22 -28.51
C GLN A 27 18.02 -16.12 -29.15
N SER A 28 17.66 -14.89 -29.51
CA SER A 28 16.87 -14.63 -30.72
C SER A 28 17.69 -13.69 -31.61
N PRO A 29 18.15 -14.15 -32.80
CA PRO A 29 18.81 -13.27 -33.73
C PRO A 29 17.90 -12.94 -34.94
N LEU A 30 18.02 -11.68 -35.36
CA LEU A 30 17.75 -11.11 -36.69
C LEU A 30 16.32 -10.67 -37.03
N ARG A 31 16.03 -9.43 -36.60
CA ARG A 31 15.23 -8.45 -37.36
C ARG A 31 15.90 -8.19 -38.71
N SER A 32 15.28 -8.59 -39.80
CA SER A 32 15.59 -8.10 -41.15
C SER A 32 14.82 -6.80 -41.40
N LEU A 33 15.58 -5.71 -41.45
CA LEU A 33 15.19 -4.38 -41.91
C LEU A 33 15.18 -4.37 -43.43
N LEU A 34 14.03 -4.13 -44.05
CA LEU A 34 13.94 -3.61 -45.41
C LEU A 34 12.83 -2.55 -45.45
N LEU A 35 13.17 -1.34 -44.99
CA LEU A 35 12.39 -0.14 -45.26
C LEU A 35 13.04 0.54 -46.48
N LEU A 36 12.42 0.35 -47.65
CA LEU A 36 12.80 1.07 -48.86
C LEU A 36 12.38 2.53 -48.69
N ALA A 37 13.36 3.42 -48.58
CA ALA A 37 13.16 4.86 -48.64
C ALA A 37 12.84 5.26 -50.09
N SER A 38 11.68 5.87 -50.30
CA SER A 38 11.37 6.61 -51.53
C SER A 38 11.10 8.07 -51.15
N PRO A 39 11.99 9.01 -51.48
CA PRO A 39 11.74 10.44 -51.29
C PRO A 39 11.07 11.01 -52.55
N SER A 40 9.74 10.99 -52.62
CA SER A 40 9.03 11.86 -53.57
C SER A 40 8.71 13.19 -52.86
N ALA A 41 9.61 14.14 -53.06
CA ALA A 41 9.40 15.54 -52.71
C ALA A 41 8.23 16.09 -53.54
N SER A 42 7.09 16.35 -52.88
CA SER A 42 5.99 17.13 -53.44
C SER A 42 5.99 18.51 -52.78
N PRO A 43 6.24 19.61 -53.51
CA PRO A 43 6.17 20.95 -52.96
C PRO A 43 4.70 21.42 -52.95
N PHE A 44 3.98 21.13 -51.86
CA PHE A 44 2.68 21.78 -51.63
C PHE A 44 2.90 23.13 -50.93
N PRO A 45 2.29 24.23 -51.42
CA PRO A 45 2.35 25.52 -50.75
C PRO A 45 1.59 25.47 -49.41
N PRO A 46 2.04 26.20 -48.38
CA PRO A 46 1.33 26.27 -47.11
C PRO A 46 0.02 27.04 -47.31
N SER A 47 -1.10 26.33 -47.29
CA SER A 47 -2.41 26.93 -47.08
C SER A 47 -2.39 27.65 -45.71
N PRO A 48 -2.85 28.91 -45.60
CA PRO A 48 -2.98 29.57 -44.31
C PRO A 48 -4.03 28.80 -43.51
N ALA A 49 -3.56 27.95 -42.60
CA ALA A 49 -4.42 27.28 -41.65
C ALA A 49 -5.26 28.37 -40.95
N PRO A 50 -6.60 28.22 -40.86
CA PRO A 50 -7.35 29.07 -39.95
C PRO A 50 -6.68 28.91 -38.59
N LEU A 51 -6.35 30.04 -37.94
CA LEU A 51 -5.96 30.06 -36.55
C LEU A 51 -7.04 29.28 -35.80
N GLN A 52 -6.78 28.00 -35.56
CA GLN A 52 -7.52 27.22 -34.60
C GLN A 52 -7.21 27.94 -33.31
N ALA A 53 -8.07 28.91 -32.97
CA ALA A 53 -8.22 29.40 -31.63
C ALA A 53 -8.39 28.12 -30.83
N ARG A 54 -7.29 27.68 -30.21
CA ARG A 54 -7.31 26.68 -29.16
C ARG A 54 -8.10 27.37 -28.07
N ALA A 55 -9.42 27.34 -28.20
CA ALA A 55 -10.31 27.51 -27.10
C ALA A 55 -9.90 26.39 -26.16
N TYR A 56 -9.01 26.73 -25.22
CA TYR A 56 -8.78 25.92 -24.04
C TYR A 56 -10.16 25.71 -23.46
N ARG A 57 -10.77 24.55 -23.75
CA ARG A 57 -12.01 24.16 -23.10
C ARG A 57 -11.74 24.33 -21.61
N ARG A 58 -12.45 25.27 -20.97
CA ARG A 58 -12.44 25.50 -19.53
C ARG A 58 -13.07 24.27 -18.84
N HIS A 59 -12.36 23.15 -18.85
CA HIS A 59 -12.75 21.92 -18.18
C HIS A 59 -12.32 21.87 -16.71
N THR A 60 -11.79 22.97 -16.19
CA THR A 60 -11.21 23.02 -14.85
C THR A 60 -12.09 23.71 -13.82
N PHE A 61 -13.15 24.41 -14.20
CA PHE A 61 -13.93 25.17 -13.20
C PHE A 61 -15.00 24.35 -12.47
N GLU A 62 -15.67 23.39 -13.14
CA GLU A 62 -16.70 22.57 -12.47
C GLU A 62 -16.13 21.48 -11.54
N THR A 63 -14.83 21.20 -11.61
CA THR A 63 -14.19 20.23 -10.69
C THR A 63 -13.55 20.88 -9.47
N LEU A 64 -13.50 22.21 -9.38
CA LEU A 64 -12.78 22.90 -8.31
C LEU A 64 -13.60 23.11 -7.03
N VAL A 65 -14.93 23.01 -7.09
CA VAL A 65 -15.80 23.09 -5.91
C VAL A 65 -16.57 21.78 -5.79
N HIS A 66 -15.95 20.79 -5.17
CA HIS A 66 -16.75 19.72 -4.59
C HIS A 66 -17.48 20.33 -3.40
N GLU A 67 -18.79 20.51 -3.46
CA GLU A 67 -19.59 21.03 -2.34
C GLU A 67 -19.37 20.22 -1.04
N GLY A 68 -18.91 18.96 -1.15
CA GLY A 68 -18.50 18.09 -0.05
C GLY A 68 -16.98 17.85 0.09
N GLY A 69 -16.12 18.67 -0.50
CA GLY A 69 -14.68 18.74 -0.22
C GLY A 69 -13.88 17.44 -0.13
N SER A 70 -14.16 16.37 -0.87
CA SER A 70 -13.40 15.07 -0.91
C SER A 70 -13.00 14.42 0.44
N GLY A 71 -13.37 14.99 1.60
CA GLY A 71 -12.85 14.65 2.93
C GLY A 71 -11.34 14.84 3.11
N ARG A 72 -10.62 15.54 2.21
CA ARG A 72 -9.15 15.61 2.19
C ARG A 72 -8.58 17.02 2.13
N SER A 73 -9.41 18.04 2.28
CA SER A 73 -9.00 19.43 2.48
C SER A 73 -9.02 19.77 3.97
N VAL A 74 -8.07 20.59 4.42
CA VAL A 74 -8.03 21.12 5.80
C VAL A 74 -8.01 22.64 5.71
N MET A 75 -8.93 23.31 6.42
CA MET A 75 -8.92 24.77 6.50
C MET A 75 -7.68 25.26 7.23
N THR A 76 -7.00 26.24 6.64
CA THR A 76 -5.85 26.92 7.23
C THR A 76 -6.29 28.22 7.88
N TYR A 77 -5.85 28.48 9.11
CA TYR A 77 -5.94 29.80 9.74
C TYR A 77 -4.58 30.50 9.59
N ALA A 78 -4.59 31.81 9.38
CA ALA A 78 -3.42 32.61 8.96
C ALA A 78 -2.13 32.24 9.73
N ASP A 79 -2.19 32.22 11.06
CA ASP A 79 -1.00 32.03 11.90
C ASP A 79 -0.65 30.55 12.16
N LYS A 80 -1.45 29.60 11.65
CA LYS A 80 -1.40 28.17 12.01
C LYS A 80 -1.23 27.24 10.81
N ALA A 81 -0.52 27.68 9.77
CA ALA A 81 -0.25 26.86 8.58
C ALA A 81 0.44 25.52 8.92
N ALA A 82 1.42 25.53 9.83
CA ALA A 82 2.12 24.30 10.24
C ALA A 82 1.18 23.28 10.90
N GLN A 83 0.24 23.73 11.74
CA GLN A 83 -0.75 22.84 12.36
C GLN A 83 -1.71 22.24 11.33
N ALA A 84 -2.14 23.04 10.36
CA ALA A 84 -2.97 22.56 9.26
C ALA A 84 -2.26 21.49 8.42
N TYR A 85 -0.95 21.63 8.19
CA TYR A 85 -0.15 20.60 7.52
C TYR A 85 -0.13 19.27 8.29
N PHE A 86 0.09 19.28 9.61
CA PHE A 86 0.06 18.06 10.41
C PHE A 86 -1.32 17.40 10.41
N ARG A 87 -2.39 18.20 10.53
CA ARG A 87 -3.77 17.70 10.40
C ARG A 87 -4.01 17.05 9.05
N LEU A 88 -3.58 17.71 7.96
CA LEU A 88 -3.70 17.15 6.62
C LEU A 88 -2.90 15.85 6.46
N ARG A 89 -1.70 15.80 7.04
CA ARG A 89 -0.87 14.58 7.06
C ARG A 89 -1.61 13.43 7.73
N ASP A 90 -2.26 13.66 8.87
CA ASP A 90 -3.01 12.63 9.59
C ASP A 90 -4.21 12.14 8.77
N VAL A 91 -4.97 13.06 8.14
CA VAL A 91 -6.08 12.72 7.22
C VAL A 91 -5.60 11.86 6.04
N VAL A 92 -4.45 12.20 5.45
CA VAL A 92 -3.85 11.42 4.35
C VAL A 92 -3.38 10.04 4.82
N GLN A 93 -2.89 9.92 6.05
CA GLN A 93 -2.46 8.66 6.64
C GLN A 93 -3.66 7.76 6.98
N GLU A 94 -4.71 8.30 7.59
CA GLU A 94 -5.93 7.57 7.95
C GLU A 94 -6.62 7.00 6.72
N SER A 95 -6.74 7.81 5.67
CA SER A 95 -7.31 7.38 4.39
C SER A 95 -6.42 6.39 3.60
N ARG A 96 -5.21 6.10 4.08
CA ARG A 96 -4.19 5.24 3.43
C ARG A 96 -3.98 5.58 1.95
N LEU A 97 -4.07 6.87 1.62
CA LEU A 97 -4.01 7.34 0.23
C LEU A 97 -2.67 6.97 -0.42
N ARG A 98 -1.56 7.17 0.31
CA ARG A 98 -0.21 6.87 -0.17
C ARG A 98 -0.03 5.39 -0.51
N GLU A 99 -0.57 4.50 0.30
CA GLU A 99 -0.51 3.05 0.05
C GLU A 99 -1.34 2.68 -1.19
N THR A 100 -2.48 3.33 -1.37
CA THR A 100 -3.37 3.11 -2.51
C THR A 100 -2.71 3.56 -3.81
N VAL A 101 -2.13 4.77 -3.82
CA VAL A 101 -1.40 5.29 -4.98
C VAL A 101 -0.23 4.38 -5.33
N ARG A 102 0.60 3.99 -4.36
CA ARG A 102 1.71 3.05 -4.59
C ARG A 102 1.25 1.69 -5.11
N ALA A 103 0.10 1.20 -4.66
CA ALA A 103 -0.47 -0.05 -5.15
C ALA A 103 -1.08 0.07 -6.56
N GLN A 104 -1.36 1.29 -7.03
CA GLN A 104 -1.87 1.57 -8.37
C GLN A 104 -0.76 1.86 -9.39
N GLU A 105 0.42 2.30 -8.94
CA GLU A 105 1.59 2.56 -9.81
C GLU A 105 1.95 1.37 -10.70
N ARG A 106 1.70 0.13 -10.23
CA ARG A 106 1.95 -1.10 -11.00
C ARG A 106 0.73 -2.01 -10.95
N PHE A 107 0.44 -2.67 -12.07
CA PHE A 107 -0.61 -3.67 -12.12
C PHE A 107 -0.24 -4.92 -11.29
N GLU A 108 -1.08 -5.24 -10.30
CA GLU A 108 -1.02 -6.48 -9.51
C GLU A 108 -2.15 -7.43 -9.97
N ARG A 109 -1.82 -8.67 -10.30
CA ARG A 109 -2.83 -9.69 -10.65
C ARG A 109 -3.75 -9.96 -9.45
N ASN A 110 -5.03 -10.22 -9.70
CA ASN A 110 -6.03 -10.39 -8.65
C ASN A 110 -5.70 -11.55 -7.67
N SER A 111 -5.08 -12.64 -8.15
CA SER A 111 -4.62 -13.75 -7.31
C SER A 111 -3.59 -13.30 -6.27
N ASP A 112 -2.62 -12.49 -6.70
CA ASP A 112 -1.53 -12.00 -5.84
C ASP A 112 -2.07 -10.99 -4.84
N LYS A 113 -2.96 -10.10 -5.30
CA LYS A 113 -3.68 -9.15 -4.45
C LYS A 113 -4.44 -9.85 -3.32
N ARG A 114 -5.13 -10.96 -3.63
CA ARG A 114 -5.84 -11.79 -2.62
C ARG A 114 -4.86 -12.43 -1.64
N ARG A 115 -3.75 -13.00 -2.14
CA ARG A 115 -2.72 -13.64 -1.30
C ARG A 115 -2.07 -12.63 -0.34
N ARG A 116 -1.71 -11.45 -0.84
CA ARG A 116 -1.14 -10.36 -0.03
C ARG A 116 -2.11 -9.89 1.05
N LYS A 117 -3.36 -9.58 0.69
CA LYS A 117 -4.39 -9.15 1.66
C LYS A 117 -4.66 -10.21 2.73
N LYS A 118 -4.63 -11.51 2.39
CA LYS A 118 -4.79 -12.60 3.37
C LYS A 118 -3.66 -12.61 4.39
N LYS A 119 -2.40 -12.52 3.94
CA LYS A 119 -1.23 -12.42 4.83
C LYS A 119 -1.30 -11.19 5.72
N GLU A 120 -1.66 -10.04 5.15
CA GLU A 120 -1.81 -8.78 5.89
C GLU A 120 -2.90 -8.88 6.97
N LYS A 121 -4.04 -9.51 6.66
CA LYS A 121 -5.12 -9.77 7.62
C LYS A 121 -4.65 -10.66 8.77
N GLN A 122 -3.95 -11.74 8.46
CA GLN A 122 -3.40 -12.66 9.47
C GLN A 122 -2.38 -11.96 10.37
N TRP A 123 -1.48 -11.18 9.76
CA TRP A 123 -0.49 -10.38 10.50
C TRP A 123 -1.16 -9.37 11.44
N LYS A 124 -2.17 -8.64 10.97
CA LYS A 124 -2.94 -7.70 11.81
C LYS A 124 -3.64 -8.40 12.98
N ALA A 125 -4.21 -9.58 12.76
CA ALA A 125 -4.84 -10.36 13.82
C ALA A 125 -3.80 -10.83 14.87
N TYR A 126 -2.65 -11.31 14.41
CA TYR A 126 -1.54 -11.69 15.28
C TYR A 126 -1.04 -10.49 16.12
N MET A 127 -0.76 -9.35 15.49
CA MET A 127 -0.30 -8.15 16.20
C MET A 127 -1.33 -7.61 17.20
N ARG A 128 -2.63 -7.81 16.95
CA ARG A 128 -3.67 -7.47 17.93
C ARG A 128 -3.61 -8.39 19.16
N MET A 129 -3.37 -9.68 18.96
CA MET A 129 -3.19 -10.63 20.07
C MET A 129 -1.93 -10.29 20.87
N VAL A 130 -0.81 -10.04 20.20
CA VAL A 130 0.45 -9.66 20.86
C VAL A 130 0.27 -8.41 21.71
N ARG A 131 -0.35 -7.35 21.17
CA ARG A 131 -0.64 -6.13 21.93
C ARG A 131 -1.44 -6.40 23.20
N LYS A 132 -2.48 -7.24 23.13
CA LYS A 132 -3.27 -7.62 24.32
C LYS A 132 -2.42 -8.36 25.36
N ARG A 133 -1.56 -9.29 24.94
CA ARG A 133 -0.68 -10.03 25.85
C ARG A 133 0.36 -9.13 26.52
N VAL A 134 0.95 -8.21 25.76
CA VAL A 134 1.88 -7.22 26.28
C VAL A 134 1.20 -6.31 27.30
N GLN A 135 -0.03 -5.86 27.01
CA GLN A 135 -0.81 -5.06 27.95
C GLN A 135 -1.04 -5.80 29.28
N VAL A 136 -1.45 -7.06 29.23
CA VAL A 136 -1.64 -7.89 30.44
C VAL A 136 -0.33 -8.05 31.22
N ALA A 137 0.79 -8.27 30.54
CA ALA A 137 2.09 -8.38 31.20
C ALA A 137 2.51 -7.07 31.90
N TRP A 138 2.25 -5.92 31.25
CA TRP A 138 2.47 -4.60 31.85
C TRP A 138 1.54 -4.36 33.05
N ASP A 139 0.27 -4.71 32.94
CA ASP A 139 -0.69 -4.59 34.04
C ASP A 139 -0.28 -5.44 35.23
N LEU A 140 0.19 -6.67 34.99
CA LEU A 140 0.70 -7.55 36.04
C LEU A 140 1.94 -6.97 36.73
N LYS A 141 2.91 -6.49 35.94
CA LYS A 141 4.11 -5.82 36.46
C LYS A 141 3.75 -4.62 37.33
N ASN A 142 2.81 -3.78 36.88
CA ASN A 142 2.37 -2.60 37.61
C ASN A 142 1.67 -2.96 38.93
N ARG A 143 0.86 -4.03 38.94
CA ARG A 143 0.22 -4.53 40.18
C ARG A 143 1.25 -5.04 41.18
N THR A 144 2.22 -5.84 40.73
CA THR A 144 3.29 -6.35 41.59
C THR A 144 4.14 -5.21 42.15
N ALA A 145 4.46 -4.20 41.36
CA ALA A 145 5.19 -3.02 41.83
C ALA A 145 4.45 -2.30 42.96
N ARG A 146 3.15 -2.02 42.77
CA ARG A 146 2.30 -1.41 43.82
C ARG A 146 2.19 -2.25 45.09
N GLN A 147 2.09 -3.58 44.95
CA GLN A 147 2.05 -4.46 46.11
C GLN A 147 3.35 -4.39 46.91
N LYS A 148 4.51 -4.37 46.24
CA LYS A 148 5.79 -4.22 46.93
C LYS A 148 5.88 -2.91 47.71
N GLU A 149 5.46 -1.79 47.11
CA GLU A 149 5.40 -0.50 47.80
C GLU A 149 4.56 -0.58 49.09
N VAL A 150 3.38 -1.20 49.03
CA VAL A 150 2.50 -1.36 50.20
C VAL A 150 3.10 -2.23 51.30
N TYR A 151 3.88 -3.26 50.96
CA TYR A 151 4.47 -4.18 51.95
C TYR A 151 5.80 -3.69 52.53
N GLU A 152 6.56 -2.86 51.83
CA GLU A 152 7.78 -2.23 52.37
C GLU A 152 7.45 -1.10 53.37
N ASP A 153 6.24 -0.55 53.31
CA ASP A 153 5.75 0.52 54.21
C ASP A 153 5.18 0.01 55.55
N ILE A 154 5.05 -1.32 55.75
CA ILE A 154 4.54 -1.96 56.99
C ILE A 154 5.71 -2.60 57.75
#